data_AF-A0A939XB37-F1
#
_entry.id   AF-A0A939XB37-F1
#
_cell.length_a   1.000
_cell.length_b   1.000
_cell.length_c   1.000
_cell.angle_alpha   90.00
_cell.angle_beta   90.00
_cell.angle_gamma   90.00
#
_symmetry.space_group_name_H-M   'P 1'
#
loop_
_entity.id
_entity.type
_entity.pdbx_description
1 polymer ?
#
loop_
_entity_poly.entity_id
_entity_poly.type
_entity_poly.pdbx_seq_one_letter_code
_entity_poly.pdbx_strand_id
1 'polypeptide(L)'
;GMPIQLGYCNGHNTKLNCLEYHRDSELNIGSTDFILLLAKADDIVDGKLDTSKVMAFKAEKGQVVEVYETSLHYAPCSAKKGEGFKVVIVLPKGTNGAVPAFTAFNEEDKWMTACNKWLLAHEESSEAKSGAYVGLTGVNPDIADLI
;
A
#
# COMPACT_ATOMS: atom_id res chain seq x y z
N GLY A 1 7.97 22.25 -4.53
CA GLY A 1 7.47 21.00 -3.92
C GLY A 1 6.51 21.33 -2.81
N MET A 2 5.63 20.39 -2.44
CA MET A 2 4.78 20.50 -1.26
C MET A 2 5.62 20.27 0.02
N PRO A 3 5.20 20.79 1.20
CA PRO A 3 5.79 20.39 2.47
C PRO A 3 5.70 18.88 2.68
N ILE A 4 6.66 18.28 3.37
CA ILE A 4 6.68 16.84 3.67
C ILE A 4 6.35 16.55 5.14
N GLN A 5 6.00 15.30 5.43
CA GLN A 5 5.90 14.73 6.77
C GLN A 5 6.68 13.42 6.85
N LEU A 6 7.19 13.11 8.05
CA LEU A 6 7.84 11.84 8.35
C LEU A 6 6.99 11.09 9.36
N GLY A 7 6.72 9.82 9.07
CA GLY A 7 6.01 8.89 9.95
C GLY A 7 6.79 7.59 10.10
N TYR A 8 6.26 6.68 10.91
CA TYR A 8 6.78 5.33 11.02
C TYR A 8 5.63 4.32 10.90
N CYS A 9 5.87 3.24 10.18
CA CYS A 9 4.96 2.09 10.05
C CYS A 9 5.68 0.84 10.54
N ASN A 10 5.05 0.05 11.41
CA ASN A 10 5.61 -1.20 11.92
C ASN A 10 4.53 -2.25 12.16
N GLY A 11 4.92 -3.52 12.09
CA GLY A 11 4.01 -4.64 12.26
C GLY A 11 4.62 -5.98 11.87
N HIS A 12 3.76 -6.98 11.69
CA HIS A 12 4.12 -8.38 11.39
C HIS A 12 3.37 -8.94 10.18
N ASN A 13 3.06 -8.10 9.19
CA ASN A 13 2.30 -8.52 8.01
C ASN A 13 3.11 -9.48 7.13
N THR A 14 2.43 -10.41 6.48
CA THR A 14 2.96 -11.29 5.42
C THR A 14 1.99 -11.41 4.24
N LYS A 15 0.80 -10.80 4.31
CA LYS A 15 -0.25 -10.91 3.30
C LYS A 15 -0.42 -9.61 2.53
N LEU A 16 -0.88 -9.69 1.28
CA LEU A 16 -1.24 -8.51 0.50
C LEU A 16 -2.34 -7.71 1.18
N ASN A 17 -3.50 -8.34 1.40
CA ASN A 17 -4.74 -7.76 1.93
C ASN A 17 -5.31 -6.58 1.13
N CYS A 18 -4.53 -5.53 0.92
CA CYS A 18 -4.90 -4.34 0.17
C CYS A 18 -3.77 -3.92 -0.76
N LEU A 19 -4.10 -2.99 -1.65
CA LEU A 19 -3.17 -2.16 -2.39
C LEU A 19 -3.73 -0.74 -2.37
N GLU A 20 -2.90 0.21 -1.99
CA GLU A 20 -3.16 1.64 -1.99
C GLU A 20 -2.20 2.38 -2.90
N TYR A 21 -2.58 3.59 -3.28
CA TYR A 21 -1.72 4.52 -3.99
C TYR A 21 -2.02 5.96 -3.57
N HIS A 22 -1.02 6.79 -3.80
CA HIS A 22 -1.00 8.22 -3.56
C HIS A 22 -0.77 8.94 -4.89
N ARG A 23 -1.22 10.19 -5.04
CA ARG A 23 -0.95 11.00 -6.25
C ARG A 23 0.41 11.72 -6.17
N ASP A 24 1.35 11.13 -5.45
CA ASP A 24 2.73 11.57 -5.22
C ASP A 24 3.61 10.40 -4.77
N SER A 25 4.93 10.62 -4.81
CA SER A 25 5.92 9.65 -4.35
C SER A 25 5.90 9.45 -2.83
N GLU A 26 6.06 8.20 -2.41
CA GLU A 26 6.34 7.80 -1.03
C GLU A 26 7.77 7.27 -0.90
N LEU A 27 8.54 7.79 0.05
CA LEU A 27 9.84 7.19 0.41
C LEU A 27 9.70 6.27 1.61
N ASN A 28 10.29 5.07 1.48
CA ASN A 28 10.32 4.02 2.49
C ASN A 28 11.77 3.73 2.89
N ILE A 29 12.06 3.77 4.20
CA ILE A 29 13.40 3.51 4.74
C ILE A 29 13.30 2.57 5.93
N GLY A 30 13.74 1.32 5.74
CA GLY A 30 13.66 0.27 6.75
C GLY A 30 14.76 0.36 7.81
N SER A 31 14.40 0.26 9.09
CA SER A 31 15.36 -0.02 10.17
C SER A 31 15.66 -1.53 10.32
N THR A 32 14.87 -2.35 9.64
CA THR A 32 15.06 -3.78 9.35
C THR A 32 14.89 -3.98 7.84
N ASP A 33 15.29 -5.15 7.34
CA ASP A 33 14.84 -5.58 6.01
C ASP A 33 13.30 -5.63 5.99
N PHE A 34 12.70 -5.31 4.85
CA PHE A 34 11.25 -5.35 4.65
C PHE A 34 10.92 -5.76 3.21
N ILE A 35 9.70 -6.20 2.99
CA ILE A 35 9.20 -6.56 1.66
C ILE A 35 8.03 -5.64 1.30
N LEU A 36 8.01 -5.14 0.07
CA LEU A 36 6.86 -4.49 -0.52
C LEU A 36 6.23 -5.42 -1.54
N LEU A 37 4.91 -5.54 -1.51
CA LEU A 37 4.11 -6.17 -2.56
C LEU A 37 3.59 -5.05 -3.47
N LEU A 38 4.03 -5.04 -4.72
CA LEU A 38 3.80 -3.93 -5.65
C LEU A 38 3.03 -4.38 -6.89
N ALA A 39 2.19 -3.49 -7.41
CA ALA A 39 1.59 -3.59 -8.74
C ALA A 39 1.56 -2.20 -9.40
N LYS A 40 1.25 -2.12 -10.70
CA LYS A 40 1.16 -0.83 -11.40
C LYS A 40 -0.28 -0.31 -11.40
N ALA A 41 -0.44 1.01 -11.39
CA ALA A 41 -1.76 1.64 -11.55
C ALA A 41 -2.41 1.26 -12.89
N ASP A 42 -1.61 1.15 -13.96
CA ASP A 42 -2.06 0.71 -15.29
C ASP A 42 -2.57 -0.75 -15.32
N ASP A 43 -2.34 -1.52 -14.26
CA ASP A 43 -2.87 -2.87 -14.15
C ASP A 43 -4.32 -2.91 -13.68
N ILE A 44 -4.87 -1.77 -13.23
CA ILE A 44 -6.29 -1.61 -12.88
C ILE A 44 -7.11 -1.53 -14.18
N VAL A 45 -8.02 -2.49 -14.35
CA VAL A 45 -8.96 -2.53 -15.48
C VAL A 45 -10.37 -2.60 -14.93
N ASP A 46 -11.23 -1.67 -15.33
CA ASP A 46 -12.61 -1.55 -14.87
C ASP A 46 -12.75 -1.56 -13.33
N GLY A 47 -11.80 -0.90 -12.65
CA GLY A 47 -11.72 -0.81 -11.20
C GLY A 47 -11.22 -2.07 -10.50
N LYS A 48 -10.74 -3.07 -11.23
CA LYS A 48 -10.22 -4.32 -10.68
C LYS A 48 -8.74 -4.50 -10.98
N LEU A 49 -8.02 -5.10 -10.02
CA LEU A 49 -6.63 -5.50 -10.19
C LEU A 49 -6.49 -6.98 -9.87
N ASP A 50 -5.99 -7.74 -10.84
CA ASP A 50 -5.68 -9.16 -10.69
C ASP A 50 -4.38 -9.32 -9.89
N THR A 51 -4.48 -10.00 -8.74
CA THR A 51 -3.35 -10.17 -7.81
C THR A 51 -2.21 -11.00 -8.39
N SER A 52 -2.42 -11.72 -9.50
CA SER A 52 -1.33 -12.40 -10.23
C SER A 52 -0.30 -11.44 -10.82
N LYS A 53 -0.63 -10.15 -10.94
CA LYS A 53 0.28 -9.10 -11.39
C LYS A 53 1.15 -8.50 -10.28
N VAL A 54 0.87 -8.87 -9.02
CA VAL A 54 1.62 -8.38 -7.85
C VAL A 54 2.98 -9.05 -7.79
N MET A 55 4.02 -8.24 -7.57
CA MET A 55 5.40 -8.69 -7.42
C MET A 55 5.94 -8.30 -6.06
N ALA A 56 6.71 -9.20 -5.44
CA ALA A 56 7.36 -8.96 -4.15
C ALA A 56 8.78 -8.43 -4.35
N PHE A 57 9.13 -7.37 -3.64
CA PHE A 57 10.46 -6.77 -3.65
C PHE A 57 11.01 -6.68 -2.23
N LYS A 58 12.18 -7.26 -2.00
CA LYS A 58 12.90 -7.12 -0.74
C LYS A 58 13.76 -5.87 -0.78
N ALA A 59 13.63 -5.02 0.24
CA ALA A 59 14.53 -3.93 0.53
C ALA A 59 15.36 -4.27 1.78
N GLU A 60 16.67 -4.08 1.68
CA GLU A 60 17.58 -4.26 2.80
C GLU A 60 17.48 -3.08 3.77
N LYS A 61 17.80 -3.33 5.04
CA LYS A 61 17.91 -2.28 6.07
C LYS A 61 18.73 -1.09 5.55
N GLY A 62 18.17 0.11 5.69
CA GLY A 62 18.81 1.36 5.31
C GLY A 62 18.74 1.70 3.81
N GLN A 63 18.25 0.79 2.96
CA GLN A 63 17.93 1.14 1.57
C GLN A 63 16.74 2.10 1.53
N VAL A 64 16.85 3.11 0.67
CA VAL A 64 15.77 4.05 0.38
C VAL A 64 15.01 3.55 -0.84
N VAL A 65 13.72 3.29 -0.68
CA VAL A 65 12.82 2.92 -1.77
C VAL A 65 11.89 4.08 -2.04
N GLU A 66 11.85 4.54 -3.29
CA GLU A 66 10.82 5.47 -3.77
C GLU A 66 9.71 4.67 -4.47
N VAL A 67 8.49 4.82 -3.97
CA VAL A 67 7.28 4.30 -4.60
C VAL A 67 6.62 5.46 -5.33
N TYR A 68 6.64 5.43 -6.66
CA TYR A 68 6.02 6.46 -7.51
C TYR A 68 4.50 6.41 -7.44
N GLU A 69 3.84 7.50 -7.85
CA GLU A 69 2.38 7.64 -7.91
C GLU A 69 1.70 6.61 -8.83
N THR A 70 2.46 5.99 -9.73
CA THR A 70 2.01 4.93 -10.64
C THR A 70 2.14 3.53 -10.06
N SER A 71 2.64 3.39 -8.84
CA SER A 71 2.85 2.12 -8.16
C SER A 71 1.87 1.99 -7.00
N LEU A 72 1.22 0.83 -6.91
CA LEU A 72 0.41 0.47 -5.77
C LEU A 72 1.26 -0.33 -4.79
N HIS A 73 1.05 -0.10 -3.50
CA HIS A 73 1.69 -0.81 -2.38
C HIS A 73 0.72 -0.94 -1.22
N TYR A 74 1.09 -1.62 -0.15
CA TYR A 74 0.35 -1.53 1.12
C TYR A 74 1.34 -1.59 2.28
N ALA A 75 0.83 -1.70 3.52
CA ALA A 75 1.65 -1.91 4.70
C ALA A 75 2.75 -2.95 4.42
N PRO A 76 4.04 -2.64 4.69
CA PRO A 76 5.13 -3.54 4.36
C PRO A 76 4.94 -4.93 4.96
N CYS A 77 5.57 -5.92 4.34
CA CYS A 77 5.66 -7.27 4.88
C CYS A 77 6.98 -7.48 5.60
N SER A 78 6.96 -8.41 6.56
CA SER A 78 8.16 -8.90 7.24
C SER A 78 9.09 -9.55 6.21
N ALA A 79 10.39 -9.24 6.27
CA ALA A 79 11.38 -9.91 5.42
C ALA A 79 11.97 -11.18 6.04
N LYS A 80 11.66 -11.43 7.32
CA LYS A 80 12.10 -12.61 8.07
C LYS A 80 11.06 -13.01 9.10
N LYS A 81 10.80 -14.32 9.21
CA LYS A 81 9.81 -14.85 10.15
C LYS A 81 10.09 -14.43 11.60
N GLY A 82 9.09 -13.84 12.24
CA GLY A 82 9.12 -13.42 13.65
C GLY A 82 9.77 -12.06 13.93
N GLU A 83 10.44 -11.43 12.96
CA GLU A 83 11.12 -10.13 13.20
C GLU A 83 10.20 -8.92 13.00
N GLY A 84 9.18 -9.05 12.16
CA GLY A 84 8.33 -7.93 11.75
C GLY A 84 9.04 -6.97 10.80
N PHE A 85 8.45 -5.80 10.60
CA PHE A 85 9.04 -4.69 9.83
C PHE A 85 8.95 -3.40 10.63
N LYS A 86 9.88 -2.47 10.36
CA LYS A 86 9.90 -1.12 10.94
C LYS A 86 10.44 -0.14 9.91
N VAL A 87 9.56 0.63 9.30
CA VAL A 87 9.85 1.48 8.14
C VAL A 87 9.50 2.94 8.45
N VAL A 88 10.43 3.85 8.19
CA VAL A 88 10.16 5.29 8.15
C VAL A 88 9.53 5.61 6.81
N ILE A 89 8.43 6.37 6.85
CA ILE A 89 7.64 6.77 5.69
C ILE A 89 7.78 8.28 5.50
N VAL A 90 8.10 8.72 4.28
CA VAL A 90 8.16 10.14 3.91
C VAL A 90 7.14 10.40 2.81
N LEU A 91 6.22 11.32 3.07
CA LEU A 91 5.13 11.69 2.18
C LEU A 91 4.93 13.21 2.18
N PRO A 92 4.22 13.79 1.22
CA PRO A 92 3.65 15.12 1.36
C PRO A 92 2.82 15.26 2.64
N LYS A 93 2.89 16.44 3.23
CA LYS A 93 2.21 16.76 4.47
C LYS A 93 0.70 16.73 4.26
N GLY A 94 0.01 15.93 5.07
CA GLY A 94 -1.44 15.73 5.04
C GLY A 94 -1.88 14.39 4.44
N THR A 95 -1.01 13.68 3.71
CA THR A 95 -1.31 12.32 3.24
C THR A 95 -1.66 11.41 4.42
N ASN A 96 -2.62 10.51 4.23
CA ASN A 96 -3.22 9.66 5.27
C ASN A 96 -4.05 10.41 6.34
N GLY A 97 -4.27 11.72 6.19
CA GLY A 97 -5.18 12.50 7.03
C GLY A 97 -6.66 12.22 6.73
N ALA A 98 -7.57 12.96 7.38
CA ALA A 98 -9.00 12.82 7.15
C ALA A 98 -9.35 13.00 5.66
N VAL A 99 -10.29 12.17 5.17
CA VAL A 99 -10.84 12.30 3.82
C VAL A 99 -11.37 13.74 3.65
N PRO A 100 -10.95 14.48 2.60
CA PRO A 100 -11.44 15.83 2.37
C PRO A 100 -12.96 15.82 2.12
N ALA A 101 -13.61 16.98 2.27
CA ALA A 101 -15.00 17.13 1.84
C ALA A 101 -15.03 17.29 0.31
N PHE A 102 -15.69 16.36 -0.39
CA PHE A 102 -15.87 16.41 -1.85
C PHE A 102 -17.18 15.70 -2.25
N THR A 103 -17.59 15.90 -3.50
CA THR A 103 -18.65 15.10 -4.13
C THR A 103 -17.97 14.18 -5.14
N ALA A 104 -18.16 12.87 -5.01
CA ALA A 104 -17.59 11.90 -5.94
C ALA A 104 -18.09 12.18 -7.36
N PHE A 105 -17.16 12.32 -8.30
CA PHE A 105 -17.41 12.59 -9.71
C PHE A 105 -17.28 11.32 -10.55
N ASN A 106 -16.35 10.43 -10.20
CA ASN A 106 -16.11 9.17 -10.91
C ASN A 106 -16.10 7.97 -9.95
N GLU A 107 -15.85 6.77 -10.47
CA GLU A 107 -15.78 5.56 -9.66
C GLU A 107 -14.54 5.51 -8.76
N GLU A 108 -13.40 6.02 -9.23
CA GLU A 108 -12.13 6.06 -8.49
C GLU A 108 -12.26 6.86 -7.20
N ASP A 109 -12.99 7.97 -7.24
CA ASP A 109 -13.29 8.82 -6.08
C ASP A 109 -13.94 8.04 -4.91
N LYS A 110 -14.66 6.95 -5.21
CA LYS A 110 -15.29 6.09 -4.20
C LYS A 110 -14.30 5.17 -3.50
N TRP A 111 -13.08 5.03 -4.00
CA TRP A 111 -12.01 4.21 -3.41
C TRP A 111 -11.13 5.00 -2.43
N MET A 112 -11.36 6.32 -2.29
CA MET A 112 -10.60 7.16 -1.39
C MET A 112 -10.93 6.84 0.08
N THR A 113 -9.90 6.48 0.85
CA THR A 113 -10.03 6.10 2.27
C THR A 113 -9.37 7.09 3.23
N ALA A 114 -8.48 7.95 2.72
CA ALA A 114 -7.87 9.04 3.46
C ALA A 114 -7.47 10.17 2.49
N CYS A 115 -7.04 11.32 3.02
CA CYS A 115 -6.46 12.38 2.20
C CYS A 115 -5.33 11.83 1.34
N ASN A 116 -5.47 11.99 0.02
CA ASN A 116 -4.49 11.52 -0.96
C ASN A 116 -4.20 10.01 -0.87
N LYS A 117 -5.22 9.18 -0.61
CA LYS A 117 -5.07 7.74 -0.53
C LYS A 117 -6.31 7.03 -1.06
N TRP A 118 -6.09 6.25 -2.10
CA TRP A 118 -7.07 5.35 -2.69
C TRP A 118 -6.66 3.91 -2.39
N LEU A 119 -7.62 3.05 -2.07
CA LEU A 119 -7.35 1.71 -1.60
C LEU A 119 -8.27 0.69 -2.25
N LEU A 120 -7.66 -0.34 -2.85
CA LEU A 120 -8.31 -1.54 -3.34
C LEU A 120 -8.09 -2.65 -2.32
N ALA A 121 -9.16 -3.19 -1.76
CA ALA A 121 -9.11 -4.29 -0.82
C ALA A 121 -9.33 -5.64 -1.52
N HIS A 122 -8.70 -6.69 -1.00
CA HIS A 122 -9.07 -8.08 -1.26
C HIS A 122 -10.27 -8.46 -0.39
N GLU A 123 -11.19 -9.29 -0.89
CA GLU A 123 -12.44 -9.64 -0.19
C GLU A 123 -12.21 -10.25 1.21
N GLU A 124 -11.09 -10.97 1.37
CA GLU A 124 -10.70 -11.61 2.63
C GLU A 124 -10.21 -10.64 3.71
N SER A 125 -9.80 -9.42 3.31
CA SER A 125 -9.18 -8.42 4.19
C SER A 125 -10.15 -7.88 5.25
N SER A 126 -9.60 -7.32 6.32
CA SER A 126 -10.36 -6.59 7.34
C SER A 126 -10.96 -5.29 6.79
N GLU A 127 -10.27 -4.68 5.85
CA GLU A 127 -10.57 -3.41 5.23
C GLU A 127 -11.81 -3.55 4.36
N ALA A 128 -11.90 -4.61 3.56
CA ALA A 128 -13.12 -4.98 2.82
C ALA A 128 -14.32 -5.14 3.76
N LYS A 129 -14.15 -5.84 4.89
CA LYS A 129 -15.19 -6.03 5.92
C LYS A 129 -15.60 -4.73 6.60
N SER A 130 -14.73 -3.72 6.57
CA SER A 130 -14.97 -2.38 7.09
C SER A 130 -15.50 -1.40 6.03
N GLY A 131 -15.83 -1.90 4.84
CA GLY A 131 -16.46 -1.12 3.77
C GLY A 131 -15.50 -0.52 2.75
N ALA A 132 -14.21 -0.86 2.78
CA ALA A 132 -13.30 -0.48 1.69
C ALA A 132 -13.73 -1.14 0.37
N TYR A 133 -13.46 -0.46 -0.74
CA TYR A 133 -13.82 -0.96 -2.06
C TYR A 133 -13.06 -2.26 -2.38
N VAL A 134 -13.82 -3.34 -2.66
CA VAL A 134 -13.26 -4.64 -3.03
C VAL A 134 -12.82 -4.58 -4.49
N GLY A 135 -11.55 -4.25 -4.72
CA GLY A 135 -10.95 -4.07 -6.05
C GLY A 135 -9.94 -5.16 -6.44
N LEU A 136 -9.43 -5.93 -5.48
CA LEU A 136 -8.46 -6.98 -5.76
C LEU A 136 -9.18 -8.30 -6.06
N THR A 137 -8.77 -8.96 -7.14
CA THR A 137 -9.33 -10.25 -7.59
C THR A 137 -8.24 -11.30 -7.69
N GLY A 138 -8.57 -12.56 -7.43
CA GLY A 138 -7.62 -13.67 -7.49
C GLY A 138 -7.32 -14.23 -6.10
N VAL A 139 -6.09 -14.70 -5.89
CA VAL A 139 -5.63 -15.18 -4.58
C VAL A 139 -5.16 -13.99 -3.75
N ASN A 140 -5.36 -13.99 -2.44
CA ASN A 140 -4.71 -13.07 -1.51
C ASN A 140 -3.30 -13.61 -1.18
N PRO A 141 -2.22 -13.11 -1.80
CA PRO A 141 -0.90 -13.69 -1.62
C PRO A 141 -0.44 -13.57 -0.16
N ASP A 142 0.11 -14.66 0.37
CA ASP A 142 0.78 -14.73 1.66
C ASP A 142 2.22 -15.22 1.44
N ILE A 143 3.19 -14.42 1.87
CA ILE A 143 4.62 -14.74 1.69
C ILE A 143 5.23 -15.39 2.94
N ALA A 144 4.45 -15.76 3.95
CA ALA A 144 4.94 -16.28 5.22
C ALA A 144 5.87 -17.51 5.08
N ASP A 145 5.66 -18.35 4.06
CA ASP A 145 6.48 -19.55 3.80
C ASP A 145 7.73 -19.26 2.96
N LEU A 146 7.91 -18.03 2.50
CA LEU A 146 9.06 -17.59 1.69
C LEU A 146 10.12 -16.80 2.50
N ILE A 147 9.87 -16.55 3.79
CA ILE A 147 10.66 -15.66 4.68
C ILE A 147 11.13 -16.31 5.99
#